data_AF-F2NLX9-F1
#
_entry.id   AF-F2NLX9-F1
#
_cell.length_a   1.000
_cell.length_b   1.000
_cell.length_c   1.000
_cell.angle_alpha   90.00
_cell.angle_beta   90.00
_cell.angle_gamma   90.00
#
_symmetry.space_group_name_H-M   'P 1'
#
loop_
_entity.id
_entity.type
_entity.pdbx_description
1 polymer ?
#
loop_
_entity_poly.entity_id
_entity_poly.type
_entity_poly.pdbx_seq_one_letter_code
_entity_poly.pdbx_strand_id
1 'polypeptide(L)'
;MKKVVIVGRPNVGKSSLYNRLLGRRDAVVADEPGVTRDLKEAVIETDRGRFKLVDTGGLWSGDAWEPKIQEKVDRAIQDADLVLFLVDGRADPTQADFEVADYLRRQPTPVLLVATKVDDPKHEQYLGELYALGFGAPIPTSVEHRRGLDALVDAIWERLPVRQDEDAEPEVEALRLAIIGRPNAGKSSLMNAILGEERVIVSEQPGTTRDAIDVEFDYGGQRFVLVDTAGIRKRPETAVEYFAIQRSHRVIREADVVVLVVDPFELGDRELKMANEALEAGRPTILAVSKWDRVPKDEARRVRAEIREKLAHLERLPLIYTSAVTGQNLHKLLSEAVRLYHLARTRFETSELNRWLDVWLMRTRVPNFKGKPLKIFFATQPEVAPPTFVFFVNHPEFVTRAFENYLKNRIGEDLGLREIPFRLVFRGRRE
;
A
#
# COMPACT_ATOMS: atom_id res chain seq x y z
N MET A 1 4.31 -4.83 -16.33
CA MET A 1 5.23 -4.14 -15.38
C MET A 1 6.12 -3.18 -16.15
N LYS A 2 6.29 -1.94 -15.66
CA LYS A 2 7.10 -0.91 -16.31
C LYS A 2 8.58 -1.34 -16.39
N LYS A 3 9.26 -1.13 -17.52
CA LYS A 3 10.65 -1.53 -17.78
C LYS A 3 11.57 -0.31 -17.96
N VAL A 4 12.52 -0.15 -17.05
CA VAL A 4 13.54 0.91 -17.05
C VAL A 4 14.89 0.28 -17.40
N VAL A 5 15.57 0.81 -18.42
CA VAL A 5 16.83 0.26 -18.93
C VAL A 5 17.97 1.26 -18.73
N ILE A 6 19.04 0.84 -18.07
CA ILE A 6 20.27 1.63 -17.89
C ILE A 6 21.15 1.45 -19.13
N VAL A 7 21.54 2.54 -19.80
CA VAL A 7 22.43 2.58 -20.97
C VAL A 7 23.56 3.56 -20.72
N GLY A 8 24.74 3.30 -21.28
CA GLY A 8 25.92 4.19 -21.20
C GLY A 8 27.20 3.42 -21.42
N ARG A 9 28.31 4.11 -21.74
CA ARG A 9 29.62 3.48 -21.99
C ARG A 9 30.18 2.71 -20.78
N PRO A 10 31.23 1.89 -20.90
CA PRO A 10 31.83 1.23 -19.75
C PRO A 10 32.31 2.24 -18.70
N ASN A 11 32.41 1.78 -17.43
CA ASN A 11 33.00 2.54 -16.33
C ASN A 11 32.31 3.85 -15.90
N VAL A 12 31.14 4.19 -16.46
CA VAL A 12 30.29 5.33 -16.00
C VAL A 12 29.43 4.99 -14.78
N GLY A 13 29.63 3.83 -14.13
CA GLY A 13 28.94 3.48 -12.89
C GLY A 13 27.56 2.82 -13.03
N LYS A 14 27.23 2.23 -14.19
CA LYS A 14 25.94 1.53 -14.44
C LYS A 14 25.63 0.47 -13.39
N SER A 15 26.52 -0.51 -13.22
CA SER A 15 26.32 -1.60 -12.25
C SER A 15 26.36 -1.11 -10.80
N SER A 16 27.12 -0.06 -10.49
CA SER A 16 27.14 0.56 -9.17
C SER A 16 25.78 1.20 -8.85
N LEU A 17 25.18 1.92 -9.80
CA LEU A 17 23.86 2.52 -9.64
C LEU A 17 22.78 1.44 -9.55
N TYR A 18 22.82 0.43 -10.43
CA TYR A 18 21.92 -0.72 -10.42
C TYR A 18 21.88 -1.42 -9.05
N ASN A 19 23.05 -1.84 -8.55
CA ASN A 19 23.16 -2.51 -7.25
C ASN A 19 22.70 -1.61 -6.10
N ARG A 20 22.92 -0.29 -6.22
CA ARG A 20 22.52 0.67 -5.19
C ARG A 20 21.02 0.89 -5.14
N LEU A 21 20.35 0.96 -6.29
CA LEU A 21 18.89 1.06 -6.38
C LEU A 21 18.21 -0.22 -5.87
N LEU A 22 18.80 -1.37 -6.14
CA LEU A 22 18.41 -2.67 -5.58
C LEU A 22 18.48 -2.71 -4.04
N GLY A 23 19.56 -2.25 -3.43
CA GLY A 23 19.79 -2.34 -1.98
C GLY A 23 19.01 -1.34 -1.12
N ARG A 24 18.01 -0.63 -1.67
CA ARG A 24 17.35 0.51 -0.99
C ARG A 24 16.22 0.15 -0.02
N ARG A 25 15.63 -1.05 -0.15
CA ARG A 25 14.79 -1.79 0.83
C ARG A 25 14.13 -2.95 0.09
N ASP A 26 14.11 -4.13 0.70
CA ASP A 26 13.35 -5.34 0.33
C ASP A 26 13.17 -5.63 -1.16
N ALA A 27 14.26 -5.58 -1.95
CA ALA A 27 14.24 -6.14 -3.28
C ALA A 27 14.22 -7.68 -3.18
N VAL A 28 13.08 -8.29 -3.51
CA VAL A 28 13.02 -9.74 -3.74
C VAL A 28 13.63 -10.00 -5.12
N VAL A 29 14.78 -10.67 -5.13
CA VAL A 29 15.40 -11.18 -6.36
C VAL A 29 14.60 -12.42 -6.78
N ALA A 30 13.76 -12.26 -7.80
CA ALA A 30 13.20 -13.39 -8.51
C ALA A 30 14.16 -13.75 -9.66
N ASP A 31 14.84 -14.88 -9.53
CA ASP A 31 15.57 -15.47 -10.66
C ASP A 31 14.54 -16.06 -11.63
N GLU A 32 14.19 -15.32 -12.69
CA GLU A 32 13.44 -15.89 -13.82
C GLU A 32 14.37 -16.81 -14.64
N PRO A 33 13.99 -18.07 -14.91
CA PRO A 33 14.79 -18.97 -15.73
C PRO A 33 14.81 -18.50 -17.19
N GLY A 34 15.87 -17.80 -17.57
CA GLY A 34 16.07 -17.34 -18.96
C GLY A 34 17.26 -16.41 -19.16
N VAL A 35 18.17 -16.30 -18.19
CA VAL A 35 19.23 -15.30 -18.16
C VAL A 35 20.19 -15.51 -19.33
N THR A 36 20.01 -14.76 -20.42
CA THR A 36 21.12 -14.46 -21.31
C THR A 36 22.19 -13.80 -20.47
N ARG A 37 23.39 -14.37 -20.48
CA ARG A 37 24.54 -14.06 -19.61
C ARG A 37 24.96 -12.57 -19.54
N ASP A 38 24.36 -11.71 -20.36
CA ASP A 38 24.78 -10.35 -20.66
C ASP A 38 23.91 -9.23 -20.04
N LEU A 39 22.69 -9.52 -19.53
CA LEU A 39 21.78 -8.55 -18.92
C LEU A 39 21.45 -8.90 -17.47
N LYS A 40 21.56 -7.91 -16.57
CA LYS A 40 21.10 -8.07 -15.17
C LYS A 40 19.76 -7.39 -15.02
N GLU A 41 18.80 -8.11 -14.47
CA GLU A 41 17.44 -7.62 -14.27
C GLU A 41 17.03 -7.72 -12.80
N ALA A 42 16.29 -6.73 -12.34
CA ALA A 42 15.79 -6.65 -10.98
C ALA A 42 14.43 -5.95 -10.92
N VAL A 43 13.64 -6.26 -9.91
CA VAL A 43 12.44 -5.51 -9.58
C VAL A 43 12.78 -4.49 -8.50
N ILE A 44 12.47 -3.22 -8.75
CA ILE A 44 12.61 -2.13 -7.79
C ILE A 44 11.23 -1.81 -7.23
N GLU A 45 11.09 -1.93 -5.90
CA GLU A 45 9.87 -1.55 -5.18
C GLU A 45 10.04 -0.16 -4.55
N THR A 46 9.03 0.68 -4.74
CA THR A 46 8.95 2.04 -4.20
C THR A 46 7.54 2.27 -3.64
N ASP A 47 7.36 3.38 -2.93
CA ASP A 47 6.05 3.84 -2.45
C ASP A 47 5.05 4.14 -3.59
N ARG A 48 5.53 4.45 -4.79
CA ARG A 48 4.71 4.71 -5.99
C ARG A 48 4.40 3.47 -6.83
N GLY A 49 4.92 2.30 -6.46
CA GLY A 49 4.74 1.04 -7.19
C GLY A 49 6.05 0.33 -7.51
N ARG A 50 6.01 -0.58 -8.49
CA ARG A 50 7.14 -1.44 -8.88
C ARG A 50 7.52 -1.22 -10.35
N PHE A 51 8.80 -1.30 -10.66
CA PHE A 51 9.30 -1.35 -12.04
C PHE A 51 10.48 -2.32 -12.17
N LYS A 52 10.63 -2.89 -13.37
CA LYS A 52 11.79 -3.71 -13.75
C LYS A 52 12.96 -2.79 -14.10
N LEU A 53 14.10 -2.94 -13.46
CA LEU A 53 15.35 -2.27 -13.80
C LEU A 53 16.29 -3.25 -14.50
N VAL A 54 16.84 -2.84 -15.64
CA VAL A 54 17.76 -3.66 -16.46
C VAL A 54 19.10 -2.93 -16.61
N ASP A 55 20.19 -3.58 -16.23
CA ASP A 55 21.56 -3.09 -16.44
C ASP A 55 22.17 -3.67 -17.73
N THR A 56 22.52 -2.78 -18.66
CA THR A 56 23.22 -3.13 -19.92
C THR A 56 24.74 -3.21 -19.78
N GLY A 57 25.27 -3.16 -18.56
CA GLY A 57 26.72 -3.20 -18.27
C GLY A 57 27.46 -4.34 -18.97
N GLY A 58 26.84 -5.52 -19.10
CA GLY A 58 27.44 -6.68 -19.76
C GLY A 58 27.41 -6.65 -21.29
N LEU A 59 26.76 -5.66 -21.92
CA LEU A 59 26.63 -5.60 -23.38
C LEU A 59 27.86 -5.03 -24.09
N TRP A 60 28.77 -4.36 -23.37
CA TRP A 60 29.91 -3.66 -23.94
C TRP A 60 31.16 -4.54 -23.96
N SER A 61 31.79 -4.67 -25.13
CA SER A 61 33.06 -5.38 -25.34
C SER A 61 34.30 -4.47 -25.37
N GLY A 62 34.12 -3.15 -25.26
CA GLY A 62 35.14 -2.11 -25.31
C GLY A 62 34.52 -0.72 -25.10
N ASP A 63 35.30 0.35 -25.26
CA ASP A 63 34.84 1.73 -25.04
C ASP A 63 34.21 2.40 -26.27
N ALA A 64 34.34 1.79 -27.46
CA ALA A 64 33.80 2.30 -28.71
C ALA A 64 32.33 1.89 -28.94
N TRP A 65 31.57 2.72 -29.66
CA TRP A 65 30.22 2.38 -30.10
C TRP A 65 30.27 1.55 -31.39
N GLU A 66 30.15 0.24 -31.25
CA GLU A 66 30.20 -0.71 -32.38
C GLU A 66 28.80 -1.20 -32.78
N PRO A 67 28.58 -1.59 -34.06
CA PRO A 67 27.30 -2.12 -34.51
C PRO A 67 26.76 -3.30 -33.67
N LYS A 68 27.65 -4.16 -33.16
CA LYS A 68 27.27 -5.28 -32.29
C LYS A 68 26.74 -4.81 -30.92
N ILE A 69 27.29 -3.71 -30.39
CA ILE A 69 26.82 -3.12 -29.13
C ILE A 69 25.48 -2.44 -29.38
N GLN A 70 25.33 -1.76 -30.52
CA GLN A 70 24.06 -1.18 -30.94
C GLN A 70 22.95 -2.25 -31.02
N GLU A 71 23.16 -3.37 -31.73
CA GLU A 71 22.17 -4.48 -31.80
C GLU A 71 21.78 -5.06 -30.44
N LYS A 72 22.71 -5.04 -29.48
CA LYS A 72 22.46 -5.49 -28.11
C LYS A 72 21.65 -4.45 -27.33
N VAL A 73 21.94 -3.16 -27.50
CA VAL A 73 21.19 -2.06 -26.90
C VAL A 73 19.79 -1.97 -27.50
N ASP A 74 19.63 -2.09 -28.82
CA ASP A 74 18.35 -2.20 -29.54
C ASP A 74 17.44 -3.24 -28.85
N ARG A 75 17.94 -4.46 -28.66
CA ARG A 75 17.21 -5.53 -27.97
C ARG A 75 16.88 -5.21 -26.52
N ALA A 76 17.77 -4.53 -25.80
CA ALA A 76 17.51 -4.16 -24.41
C ALA A 76 16.38 -3.12 -24.31
N ILE A 77 16.37 -2.12 -25.20
CA ILE A 77 15.45 -0.98 -25.15
C ILE A 77 14.14 -1.18 -25.93
N GLN A 78 14.01 -2.24 -26.74
CA GLN A 78 12.83 -2.50 -27.59
C GLN A 78 11.49 -2.36 -26.86
N ASP A 79 11.39 -2.89 -25.64
CA ASP A 79 10.18 -2.84 -24.80
C ASP A 79 10.37 -1.96 -23.55
N ALA A 80 11.35 -1.05 -23.57
CA ALA A 80 11.61 -0.14 -22.46
C ALA A 80 10.58 0.99 -22.42
N ASP A 81 10.10 1.28 -21.21
CA ASP A 81 9.27 2.44 -20.91
C ASP A 81 10.09 3.71 -20.71
N LEU A 82 11.35 3.55 -20.28
CA LEU A 82 12.27 4.64 -19.98
C LEU A 82 13.71 4.14 -20.09
N VAL A 83 14.58 4.94 -20.70
CA VAL A 83 16.03 4.72 -20.72
C VAL A 83 16.71 5.68 -19.76
N LEU A 84 17.57 5.16 -18.87
CA LEU A 84 18.51 5.94 -18.08
C LEU A 84 19.83 5.98 -18.81
N PHE A 85 20.15 7.12 -19.43
CA PHE A 85 21.43 7.31 -20.10
C PHE A 85 22.45 7.86 -19.10
N LEU A 86 23.40 7.00 -18.69
CA LEU A 86 24.41 7.32 -17.70
C LEU A 86 25.72 7.80 -18.35
N VAL A 87 26.24 8.90 -17.83
CA VAL A 87 27.53 9.48 -18.18
C VAL A 87 28.32 9.80 -16.90
N ASP A 88 29.65 9.88 -17.01
CA ASP A 88 30.51 10.29 -15.89
C ASP A 88 30.44 11.80 -15.69
N GLY A 89 29.87 12.27 -14.59
CA GLY A 89 29.70 13.70 -14.30
C GLY A 89 31.00 14.43 -13.93
N ARG A 90 32.14 13.74 -13.90
CA ARG A 90 33.47 14.33 -13.65
C ARG A 90 34.29 14.56 -14.92
N ALA A 91 33.81 14.06 -16.06
CA ALA A 91 34.53 14.10 -17.31
C ALA A 91 33.66 14.70 -18.40
N ASP A 92 34.30 15.32 -19.39
CA ASP A 92 33.60 15.79 -20.58
C ASP A 92 33.04 14.58 -21.37
N PRO A 93 31.90 14.75 -22.06
CA PRO A 93 31.32 13.68 -22.85
C PRO A 93 32.28 13.26 -23.96
N THR A 94 32.49 11.95 -24.08
CA THR A 94 33.37 11.36 -25.10
C THR A 94 32.64 11.22 -26.44
N GLN A 95 33.39 10.93 -27.51
CA GLN A 95 32.78 10.62 -28.81
C GLN A 95 31.75 9.48 -28.72
N ALA A 96 32.04 8.44 -27.93
CA ALA A 96 31.09 7.34 -27.71
C ALA A 96 29.81 7.80 -26.98
N ASP A 97 29.91 8.77 -26.06
CA ASP A 97 28.72 9.34 -25.40
C ASP A 97 27.85 10.12 -26.41
N PHE A 98 28.47 10.84 -27.35
CA PHE A 98 27.74 11.52 -28.45
C PHE A 98 27.09 10.53 -29.42
N GLU A 99 27.79 9.45 -29.78
CA GLU A 99 27.27 8.41 -30.68
C GLU A 99 26.07 7.67 -30.06
N VAL A 100 26.16 7.32 -28.77
CA VAL A 100 25.03 6.74 -28.01
C VAL A 100 23.88 7.74 -27.91
N ALA A 101 24.17 9.03 -27.65
CA ALA A 101 23.14 10.06 -27.58
C ALA A 101 22.41 10.26 -28.92
N ASP A 102 23.15 10.30 -30.03
CA ASP A 102 22.60 10.39 -31.39
C ASP A 102 21.67 9.21 -31.71
N TYR A 103 22.08 8.01 -31.31
CA TYR A 103 21.27 6.82 -31.46
C TYR A 103 20.00 6.88 -30.59
N LEU A 104 20.13 7.19 -29.29
CA LEU A 104 19.00 7.24 -28.35
C LEU A 104 17.98 8.34 -28.71
N ARG A 105 18.41 9.47 -29.28
CA ARG A 105 17.50 10.53 -29.77
C ARG A 105 16.58 10.08 -30.90
N ARG A 106 16.95 9.03 -31.65
CA ARG A 106 16.13 8.48 -32.74
C ARG A 106 15.13 7.43 -32.24
N GLN A 107 15.20 7.06 -30.97
CA GLN A 107 14.32 6.05 -30.39
C GLN A 107 13.02 6.69 -29.90
N PRO A 108 11.88 5.98 -29.99
CA PRO A 108 10.60 6.48 -29.49
C PRO A 108 10.52 6.49 -27.96
N THR A 109 11.41 5.76 -27.28
CA THR A 109 11.44 5.63 -25.82
C THR A 109 11.97 6.91 -25.16
N PRO A 110 11.32 7.42 -24.10
CA PRO A 110 11.84 8.57 -23.37
C PRO A 110 13.18 8.26 -22.71
N VAL A 111 14.06 9.27 -22.63
CA VAL A 111 15.41 9.14 -22.09
C VAL A 111 15.61 10.16 -20.97
N LEU A 112 16.21 9.72 -19.86
CA LEU A 112 16.64 10.55 -18.75
C LEU A 112 18.16 10.50 -18.65
N LEU A 113 18.81 11.66 -18.72
CA LEU A 113 20.26 11.78 -18.59
C LEU A 113 20.68 11.80 -17.11
N VAL A 114 21.57 10.90 -16.73
CA VAL A 114 22.08 10.74 -15.36
C VAL A 114 23.59 10.98 -15.35
N ALA A 115 24.03 12.00 -14.62
CA ALA A 115 25.45 12.23 -14.38
C ALA A 115 25.87 11.51 -13.10
N THR A 116 26.74 10.51 -13.21
CA THR A 116 27.22 9.72 -12.06
C THR A 116 28.53 10.29 -11.50
N LYS A 117 28.98 9.79 -10.34
CA LYS A 117 30.23 10.20 -9.66
C LYS A 117 30.27 11.69 -9.25
N VAL A 118 29.10 12.33 -9.11
CA VAL A 118 28.98 13.71 -8.62
C VAL A 118 29.03 13.72 -7.09
N ASP A 119 30.23 13.50 -6.56
CA ASP A 119 30.45 13.21 -5.13
C ASP A 119 30.32 14.44 -4.21
N ASP A 120 30.51 15.64 -4.75
CA ASP A 120 30.46 16.92 -4.01
C ASP A 120 29.55 17.90 -4.79
N PRO A 121 28.69 18.70 -4.12
CA PRO A 121 27.88 19.72 -4.78
C PRO A 121 28.67 20.64 -5.73
N LYS A 122 29.94 20.94 -5.42
CA LYS A 122 30.78 21.76 -6.31
C LYS A 122 31.05 21.10 -7.66
N HIS A 123 30.88 19.78 -7.80
CA HIS A 123 31.05 19.08 -9.07
C HIS A 123 29.89 19.32 -10.03
N GLU A 124 28.76 19.88 -9.56
CA GLU A 124 27.64 20.23 -10.44
C GLU A 124 28.00 21.34 -11.45
N GLN A 125 29.05 22.13 -11.17
CA GLN A 125 29.58 23.11 -12.12
C GLN A 125 30.15 22.48 -13.40
N TYR A 126 30.52 21.20 -13.36
CA TYR A 126 31.07 20.47 -14.52
C TYR A 126 30.00 19.82 -15.39
N LEU A 127 28.71 19.97 -15.05
CA LEU A 127 27.61 19.38 -15.81
C LEU A 127 27.26 20.17 -17.08
N GLY A 128 27.84 21.36 -17.27
CA GLY A 128 27.55 22.25 -18.40
C GLY A 128 27.75 21.58 -19.76
N GLU A 129 28.84 20.85 -19.95
CA GLU A 129 29.14 20.15 -21.22
C GLU A 129 28.15 19.01 -21.52
N LEU A 130 27.52 18.42 -20.49
CA LEU A 130 26.55 17.34 -20.67
C LEU A 130 25.24 17.80 -21.33
N TYR A 131 24.94 19.10 -21.31
CA TYR A 131 23.78 19.64 -22.03
C TYR A 131 23.90 19.44 -23.55
N ALA A 132 25.12 19.34 -24.08
CA ALA A 132 25.37 19.06 -25.49
C ALA A 132 24.83 17.68 -25.94
N LEU A 133 24.54 16.77 -25.01
CA LEU A 133 23.94 15.46 -25.28
C LEU A 133 22.43 15.55 -25.59
N GLY A 134 21.78 16.71 -25.40
CA GLY A 134 20.44 16.96 -25.95
C GLY A 134 19.27 16.30 -25.21
N PHE A 135 19.44 15.91 -23.94
CA PHE A 135 18.40 15.28 -23.11
C PHE A 135 17.91 16.15 -21.94
N GLY A 136 18.17 17.47 -22.01
CA GLY A 136 17.83 18.41 -20.94
C GLY A 136 18.81 18.38 -19.77
N ALA A 137 18.37 18.85 -18.60
CA ALA A 137 19.21 18.95 -17.42
C ALA A 137 19.59 17.54 -16.89
N PRO A 138 20.89 17.21 -16.75
CA PRO A 138 21.32 15.93 -16.20
C PRO A 138 20.98 15.83 -14.72
N ILE A 139 20.58 14.63 -14.27
CA ILE A 139 20.36 14.36 -12.84
C ILE A 139 21.69 13.97 -12.19
N PRO A 140 22.25 14.77 -11.26
CA PRO A 140 23.51 14.45 -10.60
C PRO A 140 23.32 13.36 -9.55
N THR A 141 24.15 12.34 -9.61
CA THR A 141 24.11 11.20 -8.68
C THR A 141 25.51 10.80 -8.21
N SER A 142 25.60 10.33 -6.97
CA SER A 142 26.77 9.65 -6.44
C SER A 142 26.34 8.42 -5.67
N VAL A 143 26.79 7.25 -6.12
CA VAL A 143 26.56 5.98 -5.44
C VAL A 143 27.40 5.91 -4.15
N GLU A 144 28.66 6.32 -4.21
CA GLU A 144 29.60 6.29 -3.09
C GLU A 144 29.12 7.19 -1.93
N HIS A 145 28.64 8.40 -2.25
CA HIS A 145 28.17 9.37 -1.27
C HIS A 145 26.64 9.40 -1.09
N ARG A 146 25.91 8.48 -1.74
CA ARG A 146 24.44 8.35 -1.66
C ARG A 146 23.68 9.63 -2.02
N ARG A 147 24.19 10.42 -2.96
CA ARG A 147 23.60 11.71 -3.39
C ARG A 147 22.71 11.52 -4.62
N GLY A 148 21.61 12.25 -4.68
CA GLY A 148 20.75 12.36 -5.88
C GLY A 148 19.92 11.11 -6.22
N LEU A 149 20.00 10.05 -5.41
CA LEU A 149 19.29 8.79 -5.68
C LEU A 149 17.78 8.91 -5.51
N ASP A 150 17.29 9.68 -4.54
CA ASP A 150 15.84 9.94 -4.37
C ASP A 150 15.30 10.75 -5.53
N ALA A 151 15.97 11.86 -5.86
CA ALA A 151 15.61 12.70 -7.00
C ALA A 151 15.62 11.91 -8.32
N LEU A 152 16.55 10.96 -8.49
CA LEU A 152 16.55 10.04 -9.64
C LEU A 152 15.30 9.15 -9.65
N VAL A 153 14.92 8.53 -8.52
CA VAL A 153 13.72 7.69 -8.44
C VAL A 153 12.45 8.48 -8.69
N ASP A 154 12.35 9.69 -8.13
CA ASP A 154 11.21 10.58 -8.39
C ASP A 154 11.12 10.94 -9.88
N ALA A 155 12.25 11.32 -10.49
CA ALA A 155 12.32 11.67 -11.90
C ALA A 155 12.05 10.50 -12.86
N ILE A 156 12.34 9.26 -12.43
CA ILE A 156 11.93 8.03 -13.12
C ILE A 156 10.41 7.95 -13.14
N TRP A 157 9.76 8.09 -11.99
CA TRP A 157 8.30 7.99 -11.88
C TRP A 157 7.56 9.09 -12.63
N GLU A 158 8.12 10.29 -12.71
CA GLU A 158 7.56 11.40 -13.48
C GLU A 158 7.61 11.17 -15.00
N ARG A 159 8.60 10.43 -15.49
CA ARG A 159 8.81 10.18 -16.93
C ARG A 159 8.27 8.84 -17.41
N LEU A 160 8.08 7.89 -16.49
CA LEU A 160 7.44 6.62 -16.82
C LEU A 160 6.01 6.90 -17.33
N PRO A 161 5.61 6.35 -18.48
CA PRO A 161 4.26 6.52 -18.99
C PRO A 161 3.26 6.06 -17.93
N VAL A 162 2.17 6.82 -17.81
CA VAL A 162 0.97 6.36 -17.09
C VAL A 162 0.36 5.26 -17.96
N ARG A 163 0.88 4.04 -17.85
CA ARG A 163 0.21 2.86 -18.38
C ARG A 163 -1.02 2.63 -17.51
N GLN A 164 -2.19 2.98 -18.05
CA GLN A 164 -3.38 2.20 -17.75
C GLN A 164 -3.13 0.88 -18.48
N ASP A 165 -2.84 -0.20 -17.76
CA ASP A 165 -2.65 -1.49 -18.39
C ASP A 165 -3.99 -1.91 -19.04
N GLU A 166 -4.10 -1.79 -20.37
CA GLU A 166 -5.34 -2.08 -21.11
C GLU A 166 -5.58 -3.60 -21.30
N ASP A 167 -4.55 -4.44 -21.07
CA ASP A 167 -4.62 -5.91 -21.26
C ASP A 167 -4.34 -6.75 -20.00
N ALA A 168 -4.08 -6.11 -18.85
CA ALA A 168 -4.28 -6.79 -17.58
C ALA A 168 -5.74 -6.53 -17.20
N GLU A 169 -6.60 -7.56 -17.19
CA GLU A 169 -7.73 -7.50 -16.27
C GLU A 169 -7.12 -7.05 -14.93
N PRO A 170 -7.59 -5.94 -14.33
CA PRO A 170 -7.02 -5.52 -13.06
C PRO A 170 -7.09 -6.75 -12.17
N GLU A 171 -5.95 -7.26 -11.70
CA GLU A 171 -5.96 -8.23 -10.63
C GLU A 171 -6.70 -7.52 -9.52
N VAL A 172 -7.98 -7.86 -9.34
CA VAL A 172 -8.80 -7.30 -8.29
C VAL A 172 -8.11 -7.77 -7.02
N GLU A 173 -7.37 -6.85 -6.38
CA GLU A 173 -6.61 -7.16 -5.17
C GLU A 173 -7.54 -7.91 -4.23
N ALA A 174 -7.12 -9.12 -3.86
CA ALA A 174 -7.98 -10.00 -3.10
C ALA A 174 -8.18 -9.41 -1.70
N LEU A 175 -9.45 -9.15 -1.34
CA LEU A 175 -9.83 -8.62 -0.05
C LEU A 175 -9.56 -9.68 1.03
N ARG A 176 -8.61 -9.41 1.92
CA ARG A 176 -8.30 -10.32 3.03
C ARG A 176 -9.33 -10.14 4.15
N LEU A 177 -10.21 -11.11 4.32
CA LEU A 177 -11.31 -11.08 5.29
C LEU A 177 -10.99 -12.00 6.48
N ALA A 178 -10.98 -11.46 7.69
CA ALA A 178 -10.86 -12.23 8.91
C ALA A 178 -12.22 -12.42 9.59
N ILE A 179 -12.52 -13.63 10.05
CA ILE A 179 -13.72 -13.92 10.87
C ILE A 179 -13.27 -14.24 12.30
N ILE A 180 -13.50 -13.30 13.21
CA ILE A 180 -13.14 -13.41 14.63
C ILE A 180 -14.37 -13.45 15.53
N GLY A 181 -14.17 -13.71 16.82
CA GLY A 181 -15.24 -13.80 17.81
C GLY A 181 -15.01 -14.92 18.82
N ARG A 182 -15.83 -14.96 19.86
CA ARG A 182 -15.71 -15.96 20.93
C ARG A 182 -15.89 -17.40 20.44
N PRO A 183 -15.36 -18.40 21.18
CA PRO A 183 -15.74 -19.79 20.97
C PRO A 183 -17.26 -19.95 20.90
N ASN A 184 -17.75 -20.81 20.01
CA ASN A 184 -19.19 -21.10 19.81
C ASN A 184 -20.08 -19.93 19.35
N ALA A 185 -19.53 -18.74 19.08
CA ALA A 185 -20.26 -17.61 18.52
C ALA A 185 -20.80 -17.84 17.09
N GLY A 186 -20.51 -18.99 16.45
CA GLY A 186 -21.01 -19.30 15.10
C GLY A 186 -20.05 -18.98 13.95
N LYS A 187 -18.78 -18.69 14.23
CA LYS A 187 -17.75 -18.39 13.20
C LYS A 187 -17.64 -19.47 12.12
N SER A 188 -17.48 -20.74 12.50
CA SER A 188 -17.33 -21.85 11.53
C SER A 188 -18.58 -22.04 10.69
N SER A 189 -19.76 -21.90 11.31
CA SER A 189 -21.03 -21.97 10.59
C SER A 189 -21.17 -20.83 9.60
N LEU A 190 -20.81 -19.60 9.99
CA LEU A 190 -20.84 -18.42 9.12
C LEU A 190 -19.89 -18.58 7.93
N MET A 191 -18.65 -19.03 8.18
CA MET A 191 -17.66 -19.29 7.14
C MET A 191 -18.16 -20.31 6.12
N ASN A 192 -18.66 -21.46 6.57
CA ASN A 192 -19.16 -22.49 5.68
C ASN A 192 -20.39 -22.03 4.89
N ALA A 193 -21.26 -21.23 5.52
CA ALA A 193 -22.44 -20.68 4.85
C ALA A 193 -22.06 -19.63 3.80
N ILE A 194 -20.99 -18.85 4.02
CA ILE A 194 -20.42 -17.95 3.01
C ILE A 194 -19.88 -18.76 1.82
N LEU A 195 -19.05 -19.79 2.09
CA LEU A 195 -18.45 -20.61 1.04
C LEU A 195 -19.46 -21.48 0.27
N GLY A 196 -20.62 -21.74 0.84
CA GLY A 196 -21.71 -22.49 0.23
C GLY A 196 -22.79 -21.63 -0.43
N GLU A 197 -22.61 -20.30 -0.51
CA GLU A 197 -23.57 -19.42 -1.18
C GLU A 197 -23.47 -19.57 -2.71
N GLU A 198 -24.61 -19.56 -3.42
CA GLU A 198 -24.74 -19.76 -4.87
C GLU A 198 -23.86 -18.81 -5.70
N ARG A 199 -23.63 -17.60 -5.18
CA ARG A 199 -22.82 -16.56 -5.84
C ARG A 199 -21.34 -16.61 -5.50
N VAL A 200 -20.93 -17.54 -4.63
CA VAL A 200 -19.55 -17.67 -4.18
C VAL A 200 -18.88 -18.78 -4.97
N ILE A 201 -17.79 -18.44 -5.66
CA ILE A 201 -17.00 -19.40 -6.44
C ILE A 201 -15.68 -19.62 -5.70
N VAL A 202 -15.44 -20.84 -5.21
CA VAL A 202 -14.22 -21.17 -4.47
C VAL A 202 -13.12 -21.61 -5.44
N SER A 203 -11.91 -21.05 -5.27
CA SER A 203 -10.72 -21.49 -6.00
C SER A 203 -9.97 -22.53 -5.18
N GLU A 204 -9.64 -23.68 -5.79
CA GLU A 204 -8.87 -24.74 -5.13
C GLU A 204 -7.35 -24.55 -5.25
N GLN A 205 -6.81 -23.38 -5.61
CA GLN A 205 -5.36 -23.21 -5.76
C GLN A 205 -4.66 -23.03 -4.40
N PRO A 206 -3.91 -24.03 -3.88
CA PRO A 206 -3.07 -23.84 -2.71
C PRO A 206 -1.87 -22.94 -3.04
N GLY A 207 -1.88 -21.72 -2.53
CA GLY A 207 -0.72 -20.84 -2.53
C GLY A 207 0.41 -21.41 -1.67
N THR A 208 1.59 -21.59 -2.27
CA THR A 208 2.79 -22.11 -1.64
C THR A 208 3.41 -21.11 -0.67
N THR A 209 3.19 -21.26 0.63
CA THR A 209 4.19 -21.08 1.71
C THR A 209 3.64 -21.65 3.03
N ARG A 210 4.51 -22.32 3.79
CA ARG A 210 4.23 -23.01 5.06
C ARG A 210 3.46 -22.11 6.05
N ASP A 211 2.33 -22.63 6.58
CA ASP A 211 1.69 -22.26 7.86
C ASP A 211 0.36 -21.43 7.91
N ALA A 212 -0.40 -21.29 6.82
CA ALA A 212 -1.84 -20.97 6.91
C ALA A 212 -2.64 -21.52 5.71
N ILE A 213 -3.76 -22.20 5.97
CA ILE A 213 -4.73 -22.59 4.93
C ILE A 213 -5.66 -21.39 4.74
N ASP A 214 -5.24 -20.42 3.93
CA ASP A 214 -6.12 -19.34 3.48
C ASP A 214 -7.07 -19.91 2.40
N VAL A 215 -8.34 -19.49 2.40
CA VAL A 215 -9.33 -19.95 1.40
C VAL A 215 -9.70 -18.79 0.50
N GLU A 216 -9.49 -18.96 -0.80
CA GLU A 216 -9.83 -17.96 -1.79
C GLU A 216 -11.20 -18.22 -2.40
N PHE A 217 -11.98 -17.16 -2.58
CA PHE A 217 -13.27 -17.22 -3.24
C PHE A 217 -13.59 -15.91 -3.97
N ASP A 218 -14.41 -15.99 -5.02
CA ASP A 218 -14.98 -14.81 -5.69
C ASP A 218 -16.40 -14.57 -5.19
N TYR A 219 -16.77 -13.30 -4.99
CA TYR A 219 -18.14 -12.89 -4.78
C TYR A 219 -18.42 -11.60 -5.56
N GLY A 220 -19.26 -11.69 -6.58
CA GLY A 220 -19.68 -10.53 -7.38
C GLY A 220 -18.53 -9.88 -8.15
N GLY A 221 -17.53 -10.66 -8.58
CA GLY A 221 -16.34 -10.17 -9.28
C GLY A 221 -15.25 -9.59 -8.37
N GLN A 222 -15.46 -9.59 -7.05
CA GLN A 222 -14.43 -9.27 -6.06
C GLN A 222 -13.83 -10.58 -5.53
N ARG A 223 -12.51 -10.70 -5.65
CA ARG A 223 -11.74 -11.79 -5.03
C ARG A 223 -11.60 -11.56 -3.52
N PHE A 224 -11.79 -12.61 -2.73
CA PHE A 224 -11.63 -12.62 -1.28
C PHE A 224 -10.61 -13.68 -0.88
N VAL A 225 -9.91 -13.42 0.23
CA VAL A 225 -9.09 -14.41 0.94
C VAL A 225 -9.57 -14.48 2.38
N LEU A 226 -10.08 -15.63 2.82
CA LEU A 226 -10.36 -15.89 4.23
C LEU A 226 -9.05 -16.18 4.97
N VAL A 227 -8.66 -15.26 5.84
CA VAL A 227 -7.42 -15.38 6.63
C VAL A 227 -7.61 -16.41 7.75
N ASP A 228 -6.70 -17.38 7.81
CA ASP A 228 -6.54 -18.35 8.90
C ASP A 228 -7.76 -19.27 9.17
N THR A 229 -8.21 -19.98 8.12
CA THR A 229 -9.30 -20.97 8.26
C THR A 229 -8.93 -22.21 9.09
N ALA A 230 -7.65 -22.41 9.38
CA ALA A 230 -7.15 -23.54 10.17
C ALA A 230 -7.54 -23.47 11.66
N GLY A 231 -7.90 -22.29 12.20
CA GLY A 231 -8.45 -22.13 13.55
C GLY A 231 -9.93 -22.48 13.64
N ILE A 232 -10.59 -22.56 12.48
CA ILE A 232 -12.04 -22.75 12.34
C ILE A 232 -12.37 -24.22 12.04
N ARG A 233 -11.45 -24.97 11.40
CA ARG A 233 -11.61 -26.40 11.07
C ARG A 233 -11.24 -27.39 12.19
N LYS A 234 -10.45 -27.00 13.21
CA LYS A 234 -10.12 -27.87 14.35
C LYS A 234 -10.87 -27.43 15.60
N ARG A 235 -11.73 -28.29 16.15
CA ARG A 235 -12.13 -28.22 17.57
C ARG A 235 -10.89 -28.55 18.40
N PRO A 236 -10.29 -27.64 19.18
CA PRO A 236 -9.29 -28.04 20.14
C PRO A 236 -10.05 -28.57 21.35
N GLU A 237 -10.17 -29.89 21.44
CA GLU A 237 -10.39 -30.54 22.73
C GLU A 237 -9.10 -30.36 23.54
N THR A 238 -9.14 -29.36 24.41
CA THR A 238 -8.18 -29.04 25.48
C THR A 238 -6.76 -28.59 25.07
N ALA A 239 -6.24 -27.72 25.94
CA ALA A 239 -4.94 -27.02 25.93
C ALA A 239 -4.83 -25.74 25.06
N VAL A 240 -4.94 -24.62 25.79
CA VAL A 240 -4.29 -23.31 25.61
C VAL A 240 -5.09 -22.19 24.92
N GLU A 241 -5.98 -21.55 25.70
CA GLU A 241 -6.58 -20.23 25.41
C GLU A 241 -5.55 -19.16 25.00
N TYR A 242 -4.31 -19.24 25.48
CA TYR A 242 -3.22 -18.31 25.15
C TYR A 242 -2.79 -18.38 23.67
N PHE A 243 -2.76 -19.57 23.05
CA PHE A 243 -2.43 -19.71 21.63
C PHE A 243 -3.59 -19.29 20.72
N ALA A 244 -4.83 -19.36 21.21
CA ALA A 244 -6.02 -18.86 20.49
C ALA A 244 -6.03 -17.31 20.40
N ILE A 245 -5.53 -16.62 21.44
CA ILE A 245 -5.42 -15.15 21.47
C ILE A 245 -4.24 -14.65 20.62
N GLN A 246 -3.06 -15.29 20.70
CA GLN A 246 -1.92 -14.92 19.83
C GLN A 246 -2.23 -15.11 18.34
N ARG A 247 -3.04 -16.12 18.02
CA ARG A 247 -3.53 -16.37 16.67
C ARG A 247 -4.49 -15.27 16.19
N SER A 248 -5.41 -14.77 17.03
CA SER A 248 -6.33 -13.68 16.64
C SER A 248 -5.60 -12.38 16.31
N HIS A 249 -4.53 -12.03 17.04
CA HIS A 249 -3.72 -10.83 16.76
C HIS A 249 -3.06 -10.88 15.38
N ARG A 250 -2.53 -12.03 14.97
CA ARG A 250 -1.93 -12.20 13.63
C ARG A 250 -3.00 -12.05 12.56
N VAL A 251 -4.13 -12.74 12.73
CA VAL A 251 -5.25 -12.73 11.79
C VAL A 251 -5.80 -11.32 11.56
N ILE A 252 -5.99 -10.55 12.63
CA ILE A 252 -6.42 -9.15 12.55
C ILE A 252 -5.38 -8.32 11.79
N ARG A 253 -4.07 -8.50 12.05
CA ARG A 253 -3.03 -7.74 11.36
C ARG A 253 -2.89 -8.11 9.89
N GLU A 254 -3.23 -9.31 9.48
CA GLU A 254 -3.16 -9.75 8.08
C GLU A 254 -4.44 -9.45 7.28
N ALA A 255 -5.53 -9.10 7.96
CA ALA A 255 -6.81 -8.80 7.32
C ALA A 255 -6.88 -7.36 6.82
N ASP A 256 -7.63 -7.15 5.75
CA ASP A 256 -8.09 -5.83 5.32
C ASP A 256 -9.38 -5.44 6.03
N VAL A 257 -10.28 -6.40 6.25
CA VAL A 257 -11.56 -6.22 6.94
C VAL A 257 -11.77 -7.34 7.93
N VAL A 258 -12.27 -7.00 9.12
CA VAL A 258 -12.54 -7.94 10.20
C VAL A 258 -14.06 -8.07 10.39
N VAL A 259 -14.56 -9.30 10.38
CA VAL A 259 -15.92 -9.64 10.79
C VAL A 259 -15.86 -10.18 12.22
N LEU A 260 -16.36 -9.40 13.17
CA LEU A 260 -16.55 -9.85 14.54
C LEU A 260 -17.91 -10.51 14.67
N VAL A 261 -17.90 -11.83 14.84
CA VAL A 261 -19.11 -12.62 15.05
C VAL A 261 -19.56 -12.51 16.50
N VAL A 262 -20.79 -12.05 16.67
CA VAL A 262 -21.44 -11.79 17.94
C VAL A 262 -22.57 -12.80 18.13
N ASP A 263 -22.62 -13.44 19.30
CA ASP A 263 -23.78 -14.23 19.71
C ASP A 263 -24.75 -13.34 20.51
N PRO A 264 -25.99 -13.11 20.03
CA PRO A 264 -26.94 -12.25 20.72
C PRO A 264 -27.34 -12.77 22.11
N PHE A 265 -27.16 -14.07 22.40
CA PHE A 265 -27.56 -14.68 23.67
C PHE A 265 -26.45 -14.67 24.73
N GLU A 266 -25.20 -14.45 24.34
CA GLU A 266 -24.05 -14.52 25.26
C GLU A 266 -23.26 -13.20 25.33
N LEU A 267 -23.68 -12.12 24.68
CA LEU A 267 -23.00 -10.82 24.62
C LEU A 267 -22.40 -10.33 25.95
N GLY A 268 -21.11 -9.95 25.92
CA GLY A 268 -20.42 -9.36 27.07
C GLY A 268 -19.13 -8.62 26.70
N ASP A 269 -18.23 -8.42 27.68
CA ASP A 269 -17.04 -7.56 27.53
C ASP A 269 -16.01 -8.09 26.53
N ARG A 270 -16.03 -9.39 26.24
CA ARG A 270 -15.09 -10.04 25.31
C ARG A 270 -15.26 -9.51 23.88
N GLU A 271 -16.49 -9.26 23.42
CA GLU A 271 -16.75 -8.65 22.12
C GLU A 271 -16.14 -7.26 22.02
N LEU A 272 -16.35 -6.43 23.04
CA LEU A 272 -15.82 -5.07 23.09
C LEU A 272 -14.30 -5.07 23.00
N LYS A 273 -13.64 -5.97 23.74
CA LYS A 273 -12.18 -6.12 23.69
C LYS A 273 -11.68 -6.51 22.30
N MET A 274 -12.30 -7.49 21.66
CA MET A 274 -11.92 -7.94 20.30
C MET A 274 -12.16 -6.86 19.24
N ALA A 275 -13.26 -6.11 19.35
CA ALA A 275 -13.55 -5.00 18.43
C ALA A 275 -12.51 -3.89 18.59
N ASN A 276 -12.19 -3.49 19.82
CA ASN A 276 -11.17 -2.47 20.07
C ASN A 276 -9.80 -2.89 19.54
N GLU A 277 -9.42 -4.17 19.72
CA GLU A 277 -8.17 -4.70 19.17
C GLU A 277 -8.09 -4.58 17.64
N ALA A 278 -9.18 -4.89 16.93
CA ALA A 278 -9.25 -4.71 15.48
C ALA A 278 -9.17 -3.23 15.07
N LEU A 279 -9.86 -2.34 15.79
CA LEU A 279 -9.83 -0.90 15.52
C LEU A 279 -8.46 -0.28 15.80
N GLU A 280 -7.77 -0.70 16.87
CA GLU A 280 -6.41 -0.27 17.21
C GLU A 280 -5.40 -0.76 16.16
N ALA A 281 -5.59 -1.96 15.62
CA ALA A 281 -4.82 -2.45 14.49
C ALA A 281 -5.08 -1.68 13.18
N GLY A 282 -6.07 -0.78 13.16
CA GLY A 282 -6.44 0.00 11.98
C GLY A 282 -7.28 -0.78 10.98
N ARG A 283 -8.01 -1.81 11.44
CA ARG A 283 -8.83 -2.66 10.57
C ARG A 283 -10.31 -2.26 10.63
N PRO A 284 -10.93 -1.89 9.49
CA PRO A 284 -12.38 -1.81 9.37
C PRO A 284 -13.04 -3.06 9.92
N THR A 285 -14.08 -2.88 10.73
CA THR A 285 -14.69 -3.97 11.49
C THR A 285 -16.21 -3.97 11.31
N ILE A 286 -16.77 -5.13 10.98
CA ILE A 286 -18.21 -5.37 10.88
C ILE A 286 -18.65 -6.25 12.05
N LEU A 287 -19.76 -5.89 12.68
CA LEU A 287 -20.41 -6.66 13.73
C LEU A 287 -21.46 -7.58 13.09
N ALA A 288 -21.18 -8.89 13.05
CA ALA A 288 -22.11 -9.89 12.53
C ALA A 288 -22.84 -10.58 13.69
N VAL A 289 -24.09 -10.19 13.96
CA VAL A 289 -24.95 -10.86 14.95
C VAL A 289 -25.43 -12.18 14.37
N SER A 290 -24.82 -13.27 14.80
CA SER A 290 -25.11 -14.63 14.36
C SER A 290 -26.39 -15.20 14.97
N LYS A 291 -26.79 -16.39 14.52
CA LYS A 291 -27.90 -17.19 15.09
C LYS A 291 -29.22 -16.44 15.12
N TRP A 292 -29.41 -15.46 14.24
CA TRP A 292 -30.61 -14.60 14.26
C TRP A 292 -31.90 -15.37 13.95
N ASP A 293 -31.78 -16.54 13.31
CA ASP A 293 -32.86 -17.53 13.13
C ASP A 293 -33.47 -18.02 14.44
N ARG A 294 -32.73 -17.96 15.55
CA ARG A 294 -33.20 -18.39 16.87
C ARG A 294 -33.97 -17.31 17.63
N VAL A 295 -33.99 -16.08 17.13
CA VAL A 295 -34.70 -14.97 17.79
C VAL A 295 -36.16 -14.98 17.33
N PRO A 296 -37.13 -15.18 18.25
CA PRO A 296 -38.55 -15.12 17.91
C PRO A 296 -38.93 -13.77 17.29
N LYS A 297 -39.82 -13.79 16.30
CA LYS A 297 -40.18 -12.58 15.53
C LYS A 297 -40.81 -11.48 16.40
N ASP A 298 -41.61 -11.88 17.39
CA ASP A 298 -42.25 -11.02 18.38
C ASP A 298 -41.25 -10.39 19.36
N GLU A 299 -40.15 -11.09 19.67
CA GLU A 299 -39.09 -10.59 20.53
C GLU A 299 -38.01 -9.78 19.81
N ALA A 300 -37.96 -9.85 18.48
CA ALA A 300 -36.89 -9.26 17.67
C ALA A 300 -36.64 -7.77 17.96
N ARG A 301 -37.67 -6.97 18.24
CA ARG A 301 -37.51 -5.55 18.56
C ARG A 301 -36.79 -5.34 19.88
N ARG A 302 -37.15 -6.14 20.90
CA ARG A 302 -36.55 -6.09 22.24
C ARG A 302 -35.09 -6.50 22.19
N VAL A 303 -34.79 -7.65 21.57
CA VAL A 303 -33.42 -8.17 21.44
C VAL A 303 -32.54 -7.20 20.64
N ARG A 304 -33.06 -6.55 19.58
CA ARG A 304 -32.31 -5.51 18.86
C ARG A 304 -31.93 -4.32 19.75
N ALA A 305 -32.84 -3.88 20.62
CA ALA A 305 -32.58 -2.79 21.55
C ALA A 305 -31.50 -3.18 22.57
N GLU A 306 -31.61 -4.36 23.17
CA GLU A 306 -30.64 -4.89 24.13
C GLU A 306 -29.23 -5.03 23.51
N ILE A 307 -29.14 -5.51 22.27
CA ILE A 307 -27.86 -5.60 21.55
C ILE A 307 -27.25 -4.21 21.33
N ARG A 308 -28.04 -3.24 20.88
CA ARG A 308 -27.55 -1.87 20.65
C ARG A 308 -27.09 -1.20 21.94
N GLU A 309 -27.81 -1.42 23.04
CA GLU A 309 -27.43 -0.90 24.35
C GLU A 309 -26.08 -1.49 24.79
N LYS A 310 -25.92 -2.81 24.71
CA LYS A 310 -24.66 -3.50 25.06
C LYS A 310 -23.49 -3.11 24.15
N LEU A 311 -23.77 -2.79 22.89
CA LEU A 311 -22.76 -2.43 21.88
C LEU A 311 -22.69 -0.92 21.61
N ALA A 312 -23.21 -0.07 22.51
CA ALA A 312 -23.26 1.39 22.30
C ALA A 312 -21.88 2.00 22.02
N HIS A 313 -20.82 1.47 22.63
CA HIS A 313 -19.44 1.90 22.38
C HIS A 313 -18.95 1.65 20.93
N LEU A 314 -19.63 0.76 20.21
CA LEU A 314 -19.33 0.35 18.85
C LEU A 314 -20.43 0.79 17.86
N GLU A 315 -21.28 1.75 18.23
CA GLU A 315 -22.44 2.18 17.43
C GLU A 315 -22.09 2.65 16.00
N ARG A 316 -20.83 3.05 15.79
CA ARG A 316 -20.32 3.52 14.49
C ARG A 316 -19.99 2.37 13.54
N LEU A 317 -19.87 1.14 14.04
CA LEU A 317 -19.54 -0.02 13.21
C LEU A 317 -20.80 -0.57 12.54
N PRO A 318 -20.72 -1.03 11.28
CA PRO A 318 -21.83 -1.70 10.63
C PRO A 318 -22.28 -2.93 11.42
N LEU A 319 -23.57 -2.99 11.74
CA LEU A 319 -24.20 -4.09 12.49
C LEU A 319 -25.15 -4.88 11.58
N ILE A 320 -24.80 -6.13 11.29
CA ILE A 320 -25.54 -7.01 10.37
C ILE A 320 -26.04 -8.24 11.12
N TYR A 321 -27.33 -8.49 11.05
CA TYR A 321 -27.97 -9.67 11.64
C TYR A 321 -27.95 -10.81 10.63
N THR A 322 -27.26 -11.90 10.94
CA THR A 322 -26.99 -13.01 10.03
C THR A 322 -27.48 -14.34 10.59
N SER A 323 -27.74 -15.28 9.68
CA SER A 323 -27.96 -16.68 10.03
C SER A 323 -27.26 -17.57 9.01
N ALA A 324 -26.37 -18.43 9.52
CA ALA A 324 -25.71 -19.45 8.72
C ALA A 324 -26.66 -20.58 8.30
N VAL A 325 -27.78 -20.77 9.03
CA VAL A 325 -28.75 -21.83 8.75
C VAL A 325 -29.66 -21.44 7.59
N THR A 326 -30.10 -20.18 7.55
CA THR A 326 -31.05 -19.69 6.55
C THR A 326 -30.39 -18.90 5.42
N GLY A 327 -29.08 -18.64 5.50
CA GLY A 327 -28.37 -17.76 4.57
C GLY A 327 -28.70 -16.27 4.74
N GLN A 328 -29.42 -15.89 5.81
CA GLN A 328 -29.90 -14.53 6.00
C GLN A 328 -28.75 -13.51 6.02
N ASN A 329 -28.83 -12.52 5.14
CA ASN A 329 -27.94 -11.35 5.01
C ASN A 329 -26.45 -11.68 4.79
N LEU A 330 -26.07 -12.88 4.33
CA LEU A 330 -24.68 -13.20 4.00
C LEU A 330 -24.15 -12.32 2.85
N HIS A 331 -24.97 -12.14 1.80
CA HIS A 331 -24.68 -11.21 0.70
C HIS A 331 -24.42 -9.77 1.20
N LYS A 332 -25.21 -9.28 2.17
CA LYS A 332 -25.02 -7.94 2.75
C LYS A 332 -23.72 -7.85 3.54
N LEU A 333 -23.37 -8.91 4.27
CA LEU A 333 -22.10 -8.97 5.01
C LEU A 333 -20.91 -8.85 4.06
N LEU A 334 -20.91 -9.59 2.95
CA LEU A 334 -19.84 -9.53 1.95
C LEU A 334 -19.80 -8.18 1.23
N SER A 335 -20.93 -7.67 0.76
CA SER A 335 -21.00 -6.35 0.11
C SER A 335 -20.55 -5.22 1.05
N GLU A 336 -20.86 -5.32 2.34
CA GLU A 336 -20.40 -4.35 3.34
C GLU A 336 -18.89 -4.45 3.58
N ALA A 337 -18.33 -5.66 3.56
CA ALA A 337 -16.88 -5.84 3.62
C ALA A 337 -16.17 -5.16 2.44
N VAL A 338 -16.68 -5.33 1.21
CA VAL A 338 -16.16 -4.64 0.03
C VAL A 338 -16.25 -3.11 0.19
N ARG A 339 -17.39 -2.60 0.65
CA ARG A 339 -17.58 -1.17 0.89
C ARG A 339 -16.56 -0.62 1.88
N LEU A 340 -16.37 -1.28 3.02
CA LEU A 340 -15.40 -0.87 4.03
C LEU A 340 -13.95 -0.99 3.54
N TYR A 341 -13.63 -2.02 2.75
CA TYR A 341 -12.32 -2.20 2.14
C TYR A 341 -11.94 -1.01 1.24
N HIS A 342 -12.85 -0.57 0.38
CA HIS A 342 -12.63 0.60 -0.46
C HIS A 342 -12.67 1.91 0.33
N LEU A 343 -13.60 2.05 1.29
CA LEU A 343 -13.68 3.24 2.14
C LEU A 343 -12.38 3.47 2.90
N ALA A 344 -11.79 2.41 3.46
CA ALA A 344 -10.49 2.47 4.10
C ALA A 344 -9.41 2.99 3.15
N ARG A 345 -9.43 2.55 1.89
CA ARG A 345 -8.45 2.91 0.85
C ARG A 345 -8.71 4.26 0.16
N THR A 346 -9.65 5.06 0.66
CA THR A 346 -9.95 6.38 0.09
C THR A 346 -8.75 7.31 0.24
N ARG A 347 -8.30 7.90 -0.88
CA ARG A 347 -7.24 8.92 -0.91
C ARG A 347 -7.85 10.30 -1.12
N PHE A 348 -7.53 11.22 -0.22
CA PHE A 348 -7.89 12.63 -0.30
C PHE A 348 -6.71 13.42 -0.83
N GLU A 349 -6.95 14.26 -1.83
CA GLU A 349 -5.93 15.15 -2.37
C GLU A 349 -5.46 16.14 -1.31
N THR A 350 -4.16 16.46 -1.31
CA THR A 350 -3.60 17.39 -0.31
C THR A 350 -4.28 18.75 -0.38
N SER A 351 -4.62 19.24 -1.56
CA SER A 351 -5.35 20.50 -1.74
C SER A 351 -6.75 20.45 -1.14
N GLU A 352 -7.48 19.34 -1.32
CA GLU A 352 -8.80 19.13 -0.73
C GLU A 352 -8.73 19.07 0.79
N LEU A 353 -7.80 18.29 1.34
CA LEU A 353 -7.62 18.14 2.77
C LEU A 353 -7.30 19.47 3.46
N ASN A 354 -6.51 20.34 2.82
CA ASN A 354 -6.19 21.65 3.36
C ASN A 354 -7.37 22.63 3.29
N ARG A 355 -8.23 22.55 2.26
CA ARG A 355 -9.49 23.31 2.23
C ARG A 355 -10.40 22.93 3.40
N TRP A 356 -10.50 21.64 3.70
CA TRP A 356 -11.26 21.16 4.87
C TRP A 356 -10.64 21.58 6.19
N LEU A 357 -9.31 21.53 6.30
CA LEU A 357 -8.59 22.00 7.48
C LEU A 357 -8.92 23.46 7.79
N ASP A 358 -8.94 24.34 6.79
CA ASP A 358 -9.32 25.74 6.99
C ASP A 358 -10.75 25.88 7.56
N VAL A 359 -11.70 25.11 7.02
CA VAL A 359 -13.09 25.08 7.53
C VAL A 359 -13.15 24.60 8.99
N TRP A 360 -12.39 23.58 9.35
CA TRP A 360 -12.33 23.07 10.73
C TRP A 360 -11.71 24.09 11.68
N LEU A 361 -10.65 24.78 11.26
CA LEU A 361 -9.98 25.81 12.07
C LEU A 361 -10.83 27.06 12.28
N MET A 362 -11.74 27.38 11.35
CA MET A 362 -12.69 28.50 11.54
C MET A 362 -13.78 28.21 12.58
N ARG A 363 -14.10 26.93 12.81
CA ARG A 363 -15.22 26.50 13.68
C ARG A 363 -14.84 26.33 15.15
N THR A 364 -13.55 26.31 15.47
CA THR A 364 -13.04 26.03 16.82
C THR A 364 -11.84 26.91 17.13
N ARG A 365 -11.68 27.33 18.38
CA ARG A 365 -10.44 27.98 18.82
C ARG A 365 -9.32 26.97 18.95
N VAL A 366 -8.18 27.26 18.31
CA VAL A 366 -6.97 26.44 18.48
C VAL A 366 -6.45 26.52 19.92
N PRO A 367 -5.87 25.43 20.46
CA PRO A 367 -5.24 25.44 21.78
C PRO A 367 -4.17 26.52 21.88
N ASN A 368 -4.01 27.07 23.10
CA ASN A 368 -2.96 28.02 23.43
C ASN A 368 -2.15 27.49 24.61
N PHE A 369 -0.84 27.44 24.45
CA PHE A 369 0.09 26.96 25.47
C PHE A 369 0.99 28.10 25.94
N LYS A 370 0.81 28.54 27.19
CA LYS A 370 1.58 29.63 27.82
C LYS A 370 1.67 30.91 26.95
N GLY A 371 0.57 31.28 26.29
CA GLY A 371 0.49 32.46 25.43
C GLY A 371 0.88 32.23 23.97
N LYS A 372 1.41 31.04 23.61
CA LYS A 372 1.71 30.66 22.23
C LYS A 372 0.59 29.79 21.65
N PRO A 373 -0.10 30.23 20.59
CA PRO A 373 -1.14 29.41 19.96
C PRO A 373 -0.53 28.23 19.18
N LEU A 374 -1.26 27.11 19.14
CA LEU A 374 -1.03 26.04 18.18
C LEU A 374 -1.21 26.61 16.77
N LYS A 375 -0.21 26.39 15.90
CA LYS A 375 -0.30 26.69 14.48
C LYS A 375 -0.28 25.37 13.72
N ILE A 376 -1.28 25.16 12.87
CA ILE A 376 -1.32 24.06 11.91
C ILE A 376 -1.04 24.66 10.54
N PHE A 377 0.01 24.20 9.88
CA PHE A 377 0.46 24.75 8.60
C PHE A 377 -0.26 24.11 7.43
N PHE A 378 -0.31 22.78 7.42
CA PHE A 378 -0.99 22.00 6.40
C PHE A 378 -1.17 20.55 6.87
N ALA A 379 -2.00 19.79 6.17
CA ALA A 379 -2.21 18.36 6.36
C ALA A 379 -1.99 17.57 5.06
N THR A 380 -1.60 16.30 5.19
CA THR A 380 -1.40 15.34 4.09
C THR A 380 -1.92 13.95 4.47
N GLN A 381 -2.13 13.07 3.49
CA GLN A 381 -2.49 11.67 3.71
C GLN A 381 -1.48 10.73 3.03
N PRO A 382 -0.38 10.34 3.72
CA PRO A 382 0.61 9.42 3.14
C PRO A 382 0.11 7.98 3.00
N GLU A 383 -0.76 7.51 3.89
CA GLU A 383 -1.21 6.11 3.95
C GLU A 383 -2.74 6.00 3.86
N VAL A 384 -3.23 4.89 3.29
CA VAL A 384 -4.65 4.62 3.01
C VAL A 384 -5.14 3.28 3.59
N ALA A 385 -4.34 2.53 4.34
CA ALA A 385 -4.82 1.26 4.92
C ALA A 385 -4.11 0.97 6.27
N PRO A 386 -4.51 1.64 7.36
CA PRO A 386 -5.64 2.59 7.48
C PRO A 386 -5.33 3.99 6.91
N PRO A 387 -6.35 4.84 6.66
CA PRO A 387 -6.13 6.26 6.41
C PRO A 387 -5.30 6.88 7.53
N THR A 388 -4.16 7.48 7.17
CA THR A 388 -3.30 8.20 8.11
C THR A 388 -3.20 9.64 7.68
N PHE A 389 -3.72 10.55 8.51
CA PHE A 389 -3.65 12.00 8.30
C PHE A 389 -2.49 12.59 9.09
N VAL A 390 -1.54 13.22 8.41
CA VAL A 390 -0.38 13.88 9.01
C VAL A 390 -0.58 15.39 8.98
N PHE A 391 -0.67 16.01 10.16
CA PHE A 391 -0.78 17.45 10.36
C PHE A 391 0.59 18.02 10.73
N PHE A 392 1.06 19.01 9.97
CA PHE A 392 2.29 19.73 10.26
C PHE A 392 1.99 20.93 11.13
N VAL A 393 2.55 20.94 12.34
CA VAL A 393 2.30 21.95 13.36
C VAL A 393 3.59 22.62 13.82
N ASN A 394 3.49 23.74 14.53
CA ASN A 394 4.66 24.34 15.19
C ASN A 394 5.22 23.43 16.29
N HIS A 395 4.35 22.97 17.19
CA HIS A 395 4.73 22.17 18.36
C HIS A 395 3.69 21.06 18.59
N PRO A 396 4.01 19.77 18.34
CA PRO A 396 3.09 18.66 18.57
C PRO A 396 2.54 18.62 20.01
N GLU A 397 3.34 19.03 20.99
CA GLU A 397 2.98 19.11 22.39
C GLU A 397 1.88 20.15 22.70
N PHE A 398 1.57 21.06 21.78
CA PHE A 398 0.48 22.02 21.93
C PHE A 398 -0.88 21.43 21.55
N VAL A 399 -0.90 20.25 20.91
CA VAL A 399 -2.13 19.57 20.51
C VAL A 399 -2.75 18.90 21.74
N THR A 400 -3.90 19.40 22.19
CA THR A 400 -4.62 18.79 23.31
C THR A 400 -5.45 17.60 22.83
N ARG A 401 -5.69 16.62 23.71
CA ARG A 401 -6.59 15.48 23.42
C ARG A 401 -7.99 15.93 22.97
N ALA A 402 -8.50 17.02 23.54
CA ALA A 402 -9.80 17.57 23.16
C ALA A 402 -9.81 18.07 21.71
N PHE A 403 -8.73 18.75 21.29
CA PHE A 403 -8.60 19.26 19.93
C PHE A 403 -8.31 18.15 18.91
N GLU A 404 -7.51 17.16 19.28
CA GLU A 404 -7.31 15.94 18.47
C GLU A 404 -8.64 15.20 18.26
N ASN A 405 -9.44 15.00 19.32
CA ASN A 405 -10.76 14.38 19.23
C ASN A 405 -11.73 15.21 18.37
N TYR A 406 -11.65 16.54 18.44
CA TYR A 406 -12.40 17.43 17.57
C TYR A 406 -12.07 17.18 16.09
N LEU A 407 -10.78 17.19 15.73
CA LEU A 407 -10.33 16.90 14.37
C LEU A 407 -10.74 15.50 13.92
N LYS A 408 -10.59 14.49 14.79
CA LYS A 408 -11.03 13.12 14.52
C LYS A 408 -12.53 13.08 14.20
N ASN A 409 -13.38 13.73 15.00
CA ASN A 409 -14.81 13.76 14.73
C ASN A 409 -15.15 14.50 13.43
N ARG A 410 -14.48 15.63 13.14
CA ARG A 410 -14.66 16.39 11.90
C ARG A 410 -14.25 15.60 10.66
N ILE A 411 -13.08 14.95 10.69
CA ILE A 411 -12.62 14.06 9.62
C ILE A 411 -13.61 12.93 9.39
N GLY A 412 -14.06 12.27 10.47
CA GLY A 412 -15.06 11.21 10.35
C GLY A 412 -16.33 11.69 9.67
N GLU A 413 -16.85 12.86 10.07
CA GLU A 413 -18.07 13.47 9.55
C GLU A 413 -17.95 13.96 8.11
N ASP A 414 -17.07 14.92 7.92
CA ASP A 414 -17.00 15.73 6.71
C ASP A 414 -16.34 14.95 5.56
N LEU A 415 -15.47 13.97 5.87
CA LEU A 415 -14.86 13.07 4.89
C LEU A 415 -15.53 11.69 4.81
N GLY A 416 -16.61 11.45 5.56
CA GLY A 416 -17.37 10.19 5.49
C GLY A 416 -16.66 8.96 6.06
N LEU A 417 -15.67 9.13 6.96
CA LEU A 417 -14.86 8.05 7.51
C LEU A 417 -15.32 7.55 8.89
N ARG A 418 -16.55 7.89 9.34
CA ARG A 418 -17.06 7.55 10.68
C ARG A 418 -17.03 6.05 11.02
N GLU A 419 -17.18 5.20 10.01
CA GLU A 419 -17.39 3.76 10.16
C GLU A 419 -16.08 2.95 10.15
N ILE A 420 -14.93 3.61 9.91
CA ILE A 420 -13.62 2.97 9.82
C ILE A 420 -12.62 3.59 10.80
N PRO A 421 -11.59 2.85 11.22
CA PRO A 421 -10.48 3.44 11.95
C PRO A 421 -9.58 4.25 11.01
N PHE A 422 -9.10 5.38 11.50
CA PHE A 422 -8.07 6.19 10.85
C PHE A 422 -7.17 6.83 11.91
N ARG A 423 -5.96 7.22 11.49
CA ARG A 423 -4.90 7.74 12.35
C ARG A 423 -4.71 9.23 12.13
N LEU A 424 -4.45 9.95 13.22
CA LEU A 424 -3.99 11.34 13.18
C LEU A 424 -2.57 11.35 13.72
N VAL A 425 -1.66 11.99 12.99
CA VAL A 425 -0.25 12.15 13.38
C VAL A 425 0.10 13.62 13.31
N PHE A 426 0.63 14.17 14.41
CA PHE A 426 1.06 15.57 14.46
C PHE A 426 2.59 15.63 14.43
N ARG A 427 3.15 16.32 13.44
CA ARG A 427 4.61 16.48 13.28
C ARG A 427 5.02 17.94 13.41
N GLY A 428 6.07 18.18 14.17
CA GLY A 428 6.71 19.50 14.24
C GLY A 428 7.38 19.82 12.90
N ARG A 429 7.12 20.99 12.35
CA ARG A 429 7.89 21.50 11.21
C ARG A 429 9.30 21.82 11.71
N ARG A 430 10.33 21.15 11.16
CA ARG A 430 11.72 21.64 11.30
C ARG A 430 11.80 22.93 10.51
N GLU A 431 12.23 24.01 11.18
CA GLU A 431 12.53 25.29 10.53
C GLU A 431 13.56 25.14 9.42
#